data_AF-A0A1E3H8I3-F1
#
_entry.id   AF-A0A1E3H8I3-F1
#
_cell.length_a   1.000
_cell.length_b   1.000
_cell.length_c   1.000
_cell.angle_alpha   90.00
_cell.angle_beta   90.00
_cell.angle_gamma   90.00
#
_symmetry.space_group_name_H-M   'P 1'
#
loop_
_entity.id
_entity.type
_entity.pdbx_description
1 polymer ?
#
loop_
_entity_poly.entity_id
_entity_poly.type
_entity_poly.pdbx_seq_one_letter_code
_entity_poly.pdbx_strand_id
1 'polypeptide(L)' 'MRKVMTQHMKGEPTIPSTIGEELETNPFLRADDPAIAERLGMAGRSELEVFTELRRRKDSF' A
#
# COMPACT_ATOMS: atom_id res chain seq x y z
N MET A 1 4.61 -5.77 -8.01
CA MET A 1 5.79 -6.40 -7.35
C MET A 1 6.85 -6.91 -8.33
N ARG A 2 6.58 -7.88 -9.23
CA ARG A 2 7.62 -8.44 -10.14
C ARG A 2 8.39 -7.39 -10.96
N LYS A 3 7.69 -6.42 -11.56
CA LYS A 3 8.30 -5.28 -12.30
C LYS A 3 9.32 -4.48 -11.46
N VAL A 4 8.93 -4.09 -10.23
CA VAL A 4 9.77 -3.31 -9.32
C VAL A 4 11.02 -4.09 -8.93
N MET A 5 10.89 -5.38 -8.60
CA MET A 5 12.04 -6.23 -8.26
C MET A 5 13.01 -6.37 -9.44
N THR A 6 12.49 -6.57 -10.67
CA THR A 6 13.33 -6.67 -11.87
C THR A 6 14.10 -5.38 -12.15
N GLN A 7 13.45 -4.21 -12.09
CA GLN A 7 14.12 -2.92 -12.27
C GLN A 7 15.21 -2.72 -11.22
N HIS A 8 14.90 -3.01 -9.95
CA HIS A 8 15.86 -2.90 -8.86
C HIS A 8 17.09 -3.80 -9.06
N MET A 9 16.89 -5.06 -9.45
CA MET A 9 18.00 -6.00 -9.72
C MET A 9 18.88 -5.58 -10.90
N LYS A 10 18.34 -4.79 -11.83
CA LYS A 10 19.07 -4.23 -12.98
C LYS A 10 19.70 -2.87 -12.69
N GLY A 11 19.49 -2.30 -11.50
CA GLY A 11 19.91 -0.93 -11.18
C GLY A 11 19.12 0.15 -11.92
N GLU A 12 17.94 -0.18 -12.45
CA GLU A 12 17.06 0.76 -13.14
C GLU A 12 16.17 1.51 -12.12
N PRO A 13 15.86 2.80 -12.35
CA PRO A 13 14.90 3.52 -11.53
C PRO A 13 13.53 2.83 -11.51
N THR A 14 12.87 2.83 -10.35
CA THR A 14 11.50 2.30 -10.21
C THR A 14 10.43 3.38 -10.39
N ILE A 15 10.85 4.58 -10.77
CA ILE A 15 10.01 5.76 -11.02
C ILE A 15 10.24 6.26 -12.45
N PRO A 16 9.24 6.92 -13.06
CA PRO A 16 7.89 7.20 -12.52
C PRO A 16 6.95 5.97 -12.54
N SER A 17 5.95 5.98 -11.65
CA SER A 17 4.76 5.12 -11.72
C SER A 17 3.55 5.92 -12.22
N THR A 18 2.46 5.23 -12.55
CA THR A 18 1.18 5.86 -12.90
C THR A 18 0.21 5.89 -11.73
N ILE A 19 -0.73 6.84 -11.71
CA ILE A 19 -1.79 6.89 -10.68
C ILE A 19 -2.62 5.60 -10.66
N GLY A 20 -2.89 4.99 -11.81
CA GLY A 20 -3.59 3.71 -11.88
C GLY A 20 -2.83 2.58 -11.17
N GLU A 21 -1.52 2.45 -11.42
CA GLU A 21 -0.67 1.48 -10.73
C GLU A 21 -0.64 1.74 -9.20
N GLU A 22 -0.61 3.00 -8.78
CA GLU A 22 -0.63 3.37 -7.36
C GLU A 22 -1.96 3.02 -6.70
N LEU A 23 -3.11 3.30 -7.33
CA LEU A 23 -4.42 2.92 -6.79
C LEU A 23 -4.58 1.41 -6.63
N GLU A 24 -4.00 0.62 -7.53
CA GLU A 24 -4.07 -0.85 -7.46
C GLU A 24 -3.12 -1.42 -6.40
N THR A 25 -1.95 -0.82 -6.18
CA THR A 25 -0.86 -1.46 -5.43
C THR A 25 -0.48 -0.77 -4.13
N ASN A 26 -0.77 0.52 -3.97
CA ASN A 26 -0.37 1.30 -2.81
C ASN A 26 -1.40 1.12 -1.66
N PRO A 27 -1.00 0.55 -0.51
CA PRO A 27 -1.92 0.31 0.59
C PRO A 27 -2.49 1.60 1.20
N PHE A 28 -1.80 2.74 1.08
CA PHE A 28 -2.26 4.02 1.61
C PHE A 28 -3.39 4.64 0.79
N LEU A 29 -3.46 4.32 -0.51
CA LEU A 29 -4.53 4.78 -1.39
C LEU A 29 -5.73 3.84 -1.40
N ARG A 30 -5.70 2.80 -0.56
CA ARG A 30 -6.73 1.76 -0.46
C ARG A 30 -7.19 1.57 0.98
N ALA A 31 -7.09 2.59 1.82
CA ALA A 31 -7.50 2.51 3.22
C ALA A 31 -9.02 2.35 3.41
N ASP A 32 -9.79 2.62 2.36
CA ASP A 32 -11.22 2.39 2.20
C ASP A 32 -11.59 0.96 1.77
N ASP A 33 -10.62 0.17 1.31
CA ASP A 33 -10.83 -1.21 0.89
C ASP A 33 -11.14 -2.11 2.11
N PRO A 34 -12.34 -2.74 2.17
CA PRO A 34 -12.70 -3.63 3.27
C PRO A 34 -11.71 -4.79 3.46
N ALA A 35 -11.09 -5.29 2.39
CA ALA A 35 -10.11 -6.37 2.47
C ALA A 35 -8.82 -5.94 3.18
N ILE A 36 -8.45 -4.65 3.10
CA ILE A 36 -7.32 -4.11 3.86
C ILE A 36 -7.70 -3.98 5.33
N ALA A 37 -8.89 -3.46 5.63
CA ALA A 37 -9.39 -3.39 6.99
C ALA A 37 -9.43 -4.78 7.65
N GLU A 38 -9.93 -5.80 6.95
CA GLU A 38 -9.95 -7.20 7.42
C GLU A 38 -8.54 -7.73 7.72
N ARG A 39 -7.59 -7.56 6.80
CA ARG A 39 -6.19 -7.99 6.99
C ARG A 39 -5.51 -7.30 8.17
N LEU A 40 -5.93 -6.10 8.51
CA LEU A 40 -5.41 -5.36 9.66
C LEU A 40 -6.13 -5.72 10.97
N GLY A 41 -7.21 -6.49 10.93
CA GLY A 41 -8.05 -6.77 12.09
C GLY A 41 -8.91 -5.56 12.50
N MET A 42 -9.26 -4.71 11.52
CA MET A 42 -9.96 -3.44 11.69
C MET A 42 -11.29 -3.40 10.92
N ALA A 43 -11.89 -4.55 10.65
CA ALA A 43 -13.19 -4.62 9.98
C ALA A 43 -14.23 -3.74 10.69
N GLY A 44 -14.95 -2.91 9.92
CA GLY A 44 -15.94 -1.97 10.44
C GLY A 44 -15.37 -0.67 11.04
N ARG A 45 -14.06 -0.44 11.00
CA ARG A 45 -13.45 0.85 11.36
C ARG A 45 -13.49 1.83 10.20
N SER A 46 -13.35 3.12 10.50
CA SER A 46 -13.30 4.16 9.49
C SER A 46 -11.99 4.10 8.68
N GLU A 47 -12.04 4.61 7.45
CA GLU A 47 -10.89 4.69 6.54
C GLU A 47 -9.72 5.44 7.17
N LEU A 48 -10.01 6.50 7.94
CA LEU A 48 -9.00 7.27 8.67
C LEU A 48 -8.29 6.42 9.73
N GLU A 49 -9.04 5.60 10.48
CA GLU A 49 -8.45 4.71 11.49
C GLU A 49 -7.59 3.62 10.82
N VAL A 50 -8.08 3.04 9.72
CA VAL A 50 -7.35 2.05 8.91
C VAL A 50 -6.05 2.65 8.36
N PHE A 51 -6.12 3.86 7.78
CA PHE A 51 -4.96 4.59 7.29
C PHE A 51 -3.94 4.87 8.42
N THR A 52 -4.42 5.31 9.58
CA THR A 52 -3.58 5.62 10.74
C THR A 52 -2.82 4.39 11.22
N GLU A 53 -3.49 3.24 11.31
CA GLU A 53 -2.85 1.98 11.71
C GLU A 53 -1.86 1.47 10.64
N LEU A 54 -2.20 1.59 9.36
CA LEU A 54 -1.28 1.27 8.26
C LEU A 54 0.03 2.06 8.38
N ARG A 55 -0.08 3.36 8.66
CA ARG A 55 1.11 4.21 8.85
C ARG A 55 1.90 3.78 10.07
N ARG A 56 1.24 3.56 11.20
CA ARG A 56 1.88 3.11 12.45
C ARG A 56 2.65 1.80 12.27
N ARG A 57 2.07 0.83 11.54
CA ARG A 57 2.73 -0.45 11.23
C ARG A 57 3.93 -0.25 10.31
N LYS A 58 3.78 0.55 9.24
CA LYS A 58 4.89 0.84 8.32
C LYS A 58 6.05 1.60 8.98
N ASP A 59 5.76 2.42 9.99
CA ASP A 59 6.80 3.13 10.75
C ASP A 59 7.61 2.19 11.67
N SER A 60 7.05 1.02 12.00
CA SER A 60 7.67 0.03 12.89
C SER A 60 8.17 -1.24 12.17
N PHE A 61 8.15 -1.24 10.82
CA PHE A 61 8.52 -2.37 9.96
C PHE A 61 9.90 -2.17 9.34
#